data_AF-A0A9E4L975-F1
#
_entry.id   AF-A0A9E4L975-F1
#
_cell.length_a   1.000
_cell.length_b   1.000
_cell.length_c   1.000
_cell.angle_alpha   90.00
_cell.angle_beta   90.00
_cell.angle_gamma   90.00
#
_symmetry.space_group_name_H-M   'P 1'
#
loop_
_entity.id
_entity.type
_entity.pdbx_description
1 polymer ?
#
loop_
_entity_poly.entity_id
_entity_poly.type
_entity_poly.pdbx_seq_one_letter_code
_entity_poly.pdbx_strand_id
1 'polypeptide(L)'
;MRPQAVTLDRQSRTLIIRWQDGETCHYPWAQLREACPCVACRGGHRFMGQAHEPEDLLVLKPARSWQLVSVDLVGSYALQPGWDDGHATGIYSWAYLRRLCPPGAGTEDDGPAA
;
A
#
# COMPACT_ATOMS: atom_id res chain seq x y z
N MET A 1 -7.60 11.53 -5.67
CA MET A 1 -6.44 12.18 -5.03
C MET A 1 -5.17 11.70 -5.72
N ARG A 2 -4.18 12.56 -5.98
CA ARG A 2 -2.91 12.19 -6.62
C ARG A 2 -1.77 12.24 -5.61
N PRO A 3 -0.75 11.38 -5.74
CA PRO A 3 0.44 11.47 -4.91
C PRO A 3 1.30 12.67 -5.36
N GLN A 4 1.99 13.28 -4.40
CA GLN A 4 3.09 14.23 -4.64
C GLN A 4 4.41 13.48 -4.77
N ALA A 5 4.62 12.42 -3.98
CA ALA A 5 5.81 11.58 -4.03
C ALA A 5 5.48 10.14 -3.63
N VAL A 6 6.21 9.20 -4.21
CA VAL A 6 6.16 7.77 -3.88
C VAL A 6 7.59 7.32 -3.58
N THR A 7 7.81 6.78 -2.39
CA THR A 7 9.13 6.34 -1.92
C THR A 7 9.06 4.88 -1.51
N LEU A 8 10.08 4.11 -1.91
CA LEU A 8 10.26 2.72 -1.49
C LEU A 8 11.36 2.66 -0.44
N ASP A 9 10.97 2.59 0.83
CA ASP A 9 11.92 2.36 1.91
C ASP A 9 12.13 0.85 2.08
N ARG A 10 13.29 0.38 1.61
CA ARG A 10 13.68 -1.03 1.69
C ARG A 10 14.16 -1.44 3.08
N GLN A 11 14.65 -0.50 3.88
CA GLN A 11 15.13 -0.80 5.24
C GLN A 11 13.94 -1.10 6.15
N SER A 12 12.94 -0.21 6.16
CA SER A 12 11.71 -0.42 6.94
C SER A 12 10.67 -1.31 6.24
N ARG A 13 10.90 -1.69 4.97
CA ARG A 13 9.95 -2.46 4.14
C ARG A 13 8.58 -1.79 4.06
N THR A 14 8.62 -0.50 3.74
CA THR A 14 7.44 0.37 3.70
C THR A 14 7.39 1.10 2.36
N LEU A 15 6.20 1.11 1.74
CA LEU A 15 5.87 2.01 0.66
C LEU A 15 5.36 3.30 1.31
N ILE A 16 5.99 4.43 1.05
CA ILE A 16 5.61 5.72 1.62
C ILE A 16 5.03 6.58 0.49
N ILE A 17 3.81 7.09 0.68
CA ILE A 17 3.18 8.01 -0.27
C ILE A 17 2.88 9.31 0.44
N ARG A 18 3.46 10.40 -0.08
CA ARG A 18 3.09 11.76 0.30
C ARG A 18 2.04 12.27 -0.66
N TRP A 19 0.90 12.69 -0.15
CA TRP A 19 -0.25 13.15 -0.91
C TRP A 19 -0.24 14.67 -1.08
N GLN A 20 -1.03 15.16 -2.04
CA GLN A 20 -1.12 16.59 -2.34
C GLN A 20 -1.79 17.42 -1.24
N ASP A 21 -2.54 16.78 -0.34
CA ASP A 21 -3.15 17.42 0.84
C ASP A 21 -2.17 17.53 2.02
N GLY A 22 -0.91 17.09 1.84
CA GLY A 22 0.12 17.10 2.88
C GLY A 22 0.15 15.84 3.73
N GLU A 23 -0.84 14.94 3.62
CA GLU A 23 -0.84 13.69 4.37
C GLU A 23 0.24 12.74 3.85
N THR A 24 0.90 12.03 4.76
CA THR A 24 1.88 11.00 4.41
C THR A 24 1.42 9.67 4.96
N CYS A 25 1.28 8.69 4.07
CA CYS A 25 0.81 7.36 4.38
C CYS A 25 1.94 6.35 4.23
N HIS A 26 2.14 5.55 5.27
CA HIS A 26 3.17 4.53 5.35
C HIS A 26 2.50 3.16 5.22
N TYR A 27 2.78 2.44 4.14
CA TYR A 27 2.17 1.15 3.81
C TYR A 27 3.20 0.03 4.00
N PRO A 28 3.15 -0.71 5.12
CA PRO A 28 4.03 -1.87 5.31
C PRO A 28 3.81 -2.89 4.19
N TRP A 29 4.89 -3.41 3.61
CA TRP A 29 4.83 -4.29 2.45
C TRP A 29 4.01 -5.56 2.71
N ALA A 30 4.09 -6.11 3.92
CA ALA A 30 3.41 -7.35 4.25
C ALA A 30 1.88 -7.20 4.21
N GLN A 31 1.35 -6.17 4.86
CA GLN A 31 -0.07 -5.83 4.84
C GLN A 31 -0.51 -5.38 3.45
N LEU A 32 0.31 -4.59 2.74
CA LEU A 32 -0.02 -4.15 1.37
C LEU A 32 -0.17 -5.34 0.40
N ARG A 33 0.65 -6.38 0.55
CA ARG A 33 0.53 -7.61 -0.22
C ARG A 33 -0.72 -8.42 0.16
N GLU A 34 -1.03 -8.50 1.45
CA GLU A 34 -2.26 -9.15 1.95
C GLU A 34 -3.51 -8.43 1.39
N ALA A 35 -3.44 -7.10 1.25
CA ALA A 35 -4.48 -6.26 0.68
C ALA A 35 -4.58 -6.31 -0.86
N CYS A 36 -3.93 -7.24 -1.55
CA CYS A 36 -3.87 -7.24 -3.02
C CYS A 36 -5.27 -7.23 -3.67
N PRO A 37 -5.58 -6.25 -4.55
CA PRO A 37 -6.92 -6.10 -5.12
C PRO A 37 -7.16 -7.00 -6.36
N CYS A 38 -6.25 -7.91 -6.71
CA CYS A 38 -6.44 -8.78 -7.88
C CYS A 38 -7.42 -9.93 -7.58
N VAL A 39 -8.07 -10.41 -8.63
CA VAL A 39 -9.10 -11.47 -8.53
C VAL A 39 -8.58 -12.76 -7.92
N ALA A 40 -7.32 -13.13 -8.19
CA ALA A 40 -6.70 -14.33 -7.65
C ALA A 40 -6.53 -14.21 -6.13
N CYS A 41 -5.98 -13.10 -5.65
CA CYS A 41 -5.81 -12.83 -4.22
C CYS A 41 -7.16 -12.70 -3.49
N ARG A 42 -8.18 -12.13 -4.15
CA ARG A 42 -9.54 -12.01 -3.59
C ARG A 42 -10.32 -13.33 -3.58
N GLY A 43 -9.84 -14.38 -4.27
CA GLY A 43 -10.53 -15.67 -4.34
C GLY A 43 -11.71 -15.72 -5.32
N GLY A 44 -11.70 -14.85 -6.34
CA GLY A 44 -12.66 -14.88 -7.46
C GLY A 44 -13.47 -13.60 -7.65
N HIS A 45 -14.13 -13.49 -8.82
CA HIS A 45 -14.84 -12.27 -9.25
C HIS A 45 -15.96 -11.83 -8.28
N ARG A 46 -16.57 -12.76 -7.54
CA ARG A 46 -17.63 -12.45 -6.56
C ARG A 46 -17.14 -11.67 -5.34
N PHE A 47 -15.82 -11.62 -5.11
CA PHE A 47 -15.18 -10.93 -4.01
C PHE A 47 -14.44 -9.66 -4.47
N MET A 48 -14.81 -9.16 -5.64
CA MET A 48 -14.28 -7.91 -6.17
C MET A 48 -15.15 -6.73 -5.75
N GLY A 49 -14.53 -5.55 -5.70
CA GLY A 49 -15.20 -4.32 -5.34
C GLY A 49 -15.06 -3.96 -3.86
N GLN A 50 -15.47 -2.74 -3.54
CA GLN A 50 -15.18 -2.09 -2.26
C GLN A 50 -15.72 -2.85 -1.03
N ALA A 51 -16.83 -3.57 -1.16
CA ALA A 51 -17.42 -4.34 -0.06
C ALA A 51 -16.53 -5.50 0.45
N HIS A 52 -15.52 -5.88 -0.33
CA HIS A 52 -14.57 -6.94 0.00
C HIS A 52 -13.15 -6.41 0.20
N GLU A 53 -12.96 -5.09 0.12
CA GLU A 53 -11.70 -4.44 0.43
C GLU A 53 -11.58 -4.28 1.96
N PRO A 54 -10.35 -4.36 2.51
CA PRO A 54 -10.14 -4.03 3.91
C PRO A 54 -10.43 -2.54 4.15
N GLU A 55 -11.02 -2.23 5.31
CA GLU A 55 -11.26 -0.85 5.74
C GLU A 55 -10.00 -0.21 6.34
N ASP A 56 -9.17 -1.03 7.00
CA ASP A 56 -7.89 -0.65 7.57
C ASP A 56 -6.82 -1.64 7.08
N LEU A 57 -5.66 -1.13 6.67
CA LEU A 57 -4.56 -1.97 6.25
C LEU A 57 -3.92 -2.70 7.42
N LEU A 58 -3.86 -2.08 8.60
CA LEU A 58 -3.11 -2.60 9.75
C LEU A 58 -3.82 -3.74 10.48
N VAL A 59 -5.13 -3.92 10.28
CA VAL A 59 -5.88 -5.05 10.87
C VAL A 59 -5.64 -6.37 10.13
N LEU A 60 -5.08 -6.30 8.91
CA LEU A 60 -4.71 -7.50 8.17
C LEU A 60 -3.63 -8.27 8.92
N LYS A 61 -3.72 -9.60 8.85
CA LYS A 61 -2.73 -10.52 9.41
C LYS A 61 -1.94 -11.15 8.27
N PRO A 62 -0.76 -10.59 7.91
CA PRO A 62 0.05 -11.12 6.84
C PRO A 62 0.40 -12.58 7.09
N ALA A 63 0.21 -13.45 6.10
CA ALA A 63 0.64 -14.85 6.21
C ALA A 63 2.18 -14.99 6.33
N ARG A 64 2.92 -14.04 5.75
CA ARG A 64 4.38 -13.92 5.86
C ARG A 64 4.85 -12.49 5.59
N SER A 65 6.15 -12.27 5.64
CA SER A 65 6.76 -11.04 5.10
C SER A 65 7.12 -11.23 3.62
N TRP A 66 6.55 -10.39 2.76
CA TRP A 66 6.86 -10.34 1.32
C TRP A 66 7.88 -9.25 1.00
N GLN A 67 8.69 -9.48 -0.04
CA GLN A 67 9.56 -8.44 -0.61
C GLN A 67 8.91 -7.82 -1.84
N LEU A 68 9.06 -6.51 -1.94
CA LEU A 68 8.67 -5.75 -3.12
C LEU A 68 9.84 -5.67 -4.10
N VAL A 69 9.66 -6.30 -5.26
CA VAL A 69 10.70 -6.45 -6.29
C VAL A 69 10.68 -5.28 -7.26
N SER A 70 9.49 -4.87 -7.69
CA SER A 70 9.27 -3.75 -8.60
C SER A 70 8.02 -2.98 -8.24
N VAL A 71 7.94 -1.73 -8.72
CA VAL A 71 6.73 -0.92 -8.66
C VAL A 71 6.63 -0.12 -9.95
N ASP A 72 5.62 -0.45 -10.74
CA ASP A 72 5.35 0.23 -11.99
C ASP A 72 4.17 1.19 -11.84
N LEU A 73 4.24 2.32 -12.53
CA LEU A 73 3.11 3.23 -12.66
C LEU A 73 2.14 2.70 -13.72
N VAL A 74 0.87 2.60 -13.37
CA VAL A 74 -0.20 2.28 -14.32
C VAL A 74 -0.89 3.58 -14.72
N GLY A 75 -0.46 4.10 -15.88
CA GLY A 75 -0.88 5.41 -16.36
C GLY A 75 -0.67 6.48 -15.28
N SER A 76 -1.71 7.27 -15.01
CA SER A 76 -1.67 8.33 -13.98
C SER A 76 -2.51 8.01 -12.74
N TYR A 77 -2.99 6.78 -12.56
CA TYR A 77 -4.05 6.48 -11.59
C TYR A 77 -3.74 5.38 -10.57
N ALA A 78 -2.66 4.61 -10.74
CA ALA A 78 -2.36 3.47 -9.88
C ALA A 78 -0.88 3.06 -9.87
N LEU A 79 -0.55 2.19 -8.93
CA LEU A 79 0.67 1.38 -8.90
C LEU A 79 0.36 -0.07 -9.25
N GLN A 80 1.34 -0.74 -9.84
CA GLN A 80 1.38 -2.19 -10.00
C GLN A 80 2.66 -2.71 -9.35
N PRO A 81 2.57 -3.17 -8.08
CA PRO A 81 3.67 -3.77 -7.36
C PRO A 81 3.95 -5.20 -7.86
N GLY A 82 5.23 -5.52 -8.07
CA GLY A 82 5.73 -6.88 -8.29
C GLY A 82 6.33 -7.46 -7.01
N TRP A 83 5.92 -8.67 -6.64
CA TRP A 83 6.25 -9.33 -5.38
C TRP A 83 7.17 -10.54 -5.56
N ASP A 84 7.90 -10.89 -4.50
CA ASP A 84 8.81 -12.04 -4.45
C ASP A 84 8.12 -13.41 -4.57
N ASP A 85 6.80 -13.48 -4.40
CA ASP A 85 5.99 -14.68 -4.66
C ASP A 85 5.50 -14.78 -6.12
N GLY A 86 6.03 -13.92 -7.01
CA GLY A 86 5.69 -13.89 -8.42
C GLY A 86 4.39 -13.16 -8.76
N HIS A 87 3.65 -12.63 -7.79
CA HIS A 87 2.45 -11.83 -8.08
C HIS A 87 2.83 -10.44 -8.60
N ALA A 88 2.23 -10.05 -9.72
CA ALA A 88 2.46 -8.75 -10.34
C ALA A 88 1.21 -8.19 -11.06
N THR A 89 0.01 -8.72 -10.77
CA THR A 89 -1.24 -8.34 -11.48
C THR A 89 -2.17 -7.44 -10.66
N GLY A 90 -1.81 -7.14 -9.42
CA GLY A 90 -2.59 -6.24 -8.55
C GLY A 90 -2.40 -4.79 -8.96
N ILE A 91 -3.50 -4.10 -9.29
CA ILE A 91 -3.51 -2.67 -9.61
C ILE A 91 -4.04 -1.90 -8.39
N TYR A 92 -3.15 -1.18 -7.72
CA TYR A 92 -3.43 -0.40 -6.52
C TYR A 92 -3.71 1.04 -6.93
N SER A 93 -4.98 1.35 -7.17
CA SER A 93 -5.38 2.72 -7.52
C SER A 93 -5.04 3.72 -6.42
N TRP A 94 -4.79 4.98 -6.77
CA TRP A 94 -4.59 6.05 -5.79
C TRP A 94 -5.76 6.18 -4.82
N ALA A 95 -6.98 5.99 -5.32
CA ALA A 95 -8.18 5.99 -4.49
C ALA A 95 -8.17 4.85 -3.47
N TYR A 96 -7.75 3.65 -3.89
CA TYR A 96 -7.64 2.49 -3.01
C TYR A 96 -6.56 2.69 -1.94
N LEU A 97 -5.35 3.08 -2.36
CA LEU A 97 -4.24 3.36 -1.44
C LEU A 97 -4.61 4.45 -0.44
N ARG A 98 -5.28 5.52 -0.88
CA ARG A 98 -5.71 6.60 0.02
C ARG A 98 -6.71 6.13 1.06
N ARG A 99 -7.68 5.28 0.70
CA ARG A 99 -8.62 4.67 1.67
C ARG A 99 -7.90 3.78 2.68
N LEU A 100 -6.88 3.06 2.23
CA LEU A 100 -6.06 2.19 3.07
C LEU A 100 -4.96 2.92 3.83
N CYS A 101 -4.89 4.26 3.78
CA CYS A 101 -3.86 5.00 4.49
C CYS A 101 -3.91 4.65 5.98
N PRO A 102 -2.85 4.07 6.55
CA PRO A 102 -2.86 3.73 7.96
C PRO A 102 -2.96 4.98 8.83
N PRO A 103 -3.81 4.99 9.86
CA PRO A 103 -3.90 6.12 10.77
C PRO A 103 -2.59 6.28 11.56
N GLY A 104 -2.04 7.49 11.58
CA GLY A 104 -1.07 7.93 12.59
C GLY A 104 0.33 7.30 12.56
N ALA A 105 0.85 6.85 11.42
CA ALA A 105 2.27 6.49 11.30
C ALA A 105 3.20 7.72 11.15
N GLY A 106 2.84 8.84 11.78
CA GLY A 106 3.45 10.14 11.57
C GLY A 106 3.24 11.09 12.74
N THR A 107 3.72 10.71 13.92
CA THR A 107 4.18 11.63 14.98
C THR A 107 5.34 10.97 15.72
N GLU A 108 6.51 10.90 15.09
CA GLU A 108 7.74 11.02 15.87
C GLU A 108 8.08 12.50 15.88
N ASP A 109 7.72 13.13 17.00
CA ASP A 109 8.16 14.45 17.42
C ASP A 109 9.69 14.43 17.54
N ASP A 110 10.38 14.87 16.49
CA ASP A 110 11.81 15.21 16.54
C ASP A 110 11.94 16.54 17.31
N GLY A 111 11.68 16.47 18.62
CA GLY A 111 11.92 17.54 19.57
C GLY A 111 13.43 17.71 19.78
N PRO A 112 13.93 18.95 19.94
CA PRO A 112 15.35 19.23 19.79
C PRO A 112 16.17 18.53 20.88
N ALA A 113 17.28 17.94 20.46
CA ALA A 113 18.37 17.54 21.34
C ALA A 113 18.81 18.75 22.19
N ALA A 114 19.12 18.42 23.46
CA ALA A 114 19.57 19.28 24.56
C ALA A 114 20.44 20.50 24.19
#